data_AF-A0A0R3Q005-F1
#
_entry.id   AF-A0A0R3Q005-F1
#
_cell.length_a   1.000
_cell.length_b   1.000
_cell.length_c   1.000
_cell.angle_alpha   90.00
_cell.angle_beta   90.00
_cell.angle_gamma   90.00
#
_symmetry.space_group_name_H-M   'P 1'
#
loop_
_entity.id
_entity.type
_entity.pdbx_description
1 polymer ?
#
loop_
_entity_poly.entity_id
_entity_poly.type
_entity_poly.pdbx_seq_one_letter_code
_entity_poly.pdbx_strand_id
1 'polypeptide(L)'
;EDHDYIHANWVDGYREPKKYIITQAPLPHTTSQFWKMLWQEKCLVVVSMIQMFDVTGAEVNMLSCKKSGYSNRDINLIHCGTRCVRETYDVIHKGEERLLLHLCYFSWGYRGTPKKPTEVLNFITDINYNRELLIKQAVGDKFYSSPIVIHCLAGTARSAMVTALDICLRKLDDTARRKCGPFVDVEDVVLRLRTQRAMKPEQYLFIHLAVFEYAVRQGYIPDEIYKEIDLEGFFYEKKQREESQKK
;
A
#
# COMPACT_ATOMS: atom_id res chain seq x y z
N GLU A 1 28.86 -5.41 -1.64
CA GLU A 1 28.79 -6.87 -1.82
C GLU A 1 27.73 -7.15 -2.87
N ASP A 2 28.04 -7.99 -3.86
CA ASP A 2 27.11 -8.34 -4.94
C ASP A 2 26.40 -9.62 -4.53
N HIS A 3 25.16 -9.48 -4.07
CA HIS A 3 24.27 -10.60 -3.75
C HIS A 3 22.89 -10.33 -4.35
N ASP A 4 22.21 -11.41 -4.74
CA ASP A 4 20.88 -11.32 -5.37
C ASP A 4 19.74 -11.24 -4.33
N TYR A 5 20.06 -11.30 -3.04
CA TYR A 5 19.05 -11.24 -1.98
C TYR A 5 18.42 -9.84 -1.86
N ILE A 6 17.10 -9.82 -1.79
CA ILE A 6 16.29 -8.69 -1.35
C ILE A 6 15.16 -9.19 -0.44
N HIS A 7 14.87 -8.44 0.62
CA HIS A 7 13.79 -8.78 1.56
C HIS A 7 12.41 -8.37 0.98
N ALA A 8 11.95 -9.14 0.00
CA ALA A 8 10.70 -8.93 -0.73
C ALA A 8 9.97 -10.26 -0.93
N ASN A 9 8.62 -10.23 -0.93
CA ASN A 9 7.80 -11.42 -1.13
C ASN A 9 6.64 -11.13 -2.08
N TRP A 10 6.34 -12.13 -2.90
CA TRP A 10 5.17 -12.15 -3.76
C TRP A 10 3.89 -12.38 -2.98
N VAL A 11 2.88 -11.57 -3.28
CA VAL A 11 1.55 -11.70 -2.69
C VAL A 11 0.52 -11.69 -3.81
N ASP A 12 -0.41 -12.63 -3.73
CA ASP A 12 -1.54 -12.73 -4.66
C ASP A 12 -2.59 -11.67 -4.34
N GLY A 13 -3.20 -11.13 -5.39
CA GLY A 13 -4.43 -10.36 -5.31
C GLY A 13 -5.67 -11.23 -5.33
N TYR A 14 -6.82 -10.58 -5.27
CA TYR A 14 -8.09 -11.27 -5.48
C TYR A 14 -8.18 -11.78 -6.92
N ARG A 15 -8.06 -13.11 -7.09
CA ARG A 15 -8.07 -13.79 -8.40
C ARG A 15 -6.97 -13.31 -9.36
N GLU A 16 -5.87 -12.78 -8.82
CA GLU A 16 -4.74 -12.26 -9.60
C GLU A 16 -3.43 -12.72 -8.94
N PRO A 17 -2.78 -13.80 -9.44
CA PRO A 17 -1.54 -14.30 -8.85
C PRO A 17 -0.43 -13.27 -9.00
N LYS A 18 0.46 -13.18 -7.99
CA LYS A 18 1.62 -12.28 -7.98
C LYS A 18 1.27 -10.81 -8.26
N LYS A 19 0.09 -10.35 -7.84
CA LYS A 19 -0.33 -8.95 -8.03
C LYS A 19 0.58 -7.96 -7.30
N TYR A 20 1.16 -8.34 -6.16
CA TYR A 20 2.00 -7.46 -5.35
C TYR A 20 3.37 -8.06 -5.05
N ILE A 21 4.33 -7.16 -4.86
CA ILE A 21 5.58 -7.43 -4.16
C ILE A 21 5.58 -6.58 -2.89
N ILE A 22 5.59 -7.21 -1.73
CA ILE A 22 5.71 -6.49 -0.45
C ILE A 22 7.17 -6.53 -0.01
N THR A 23 7.75 -5.37 0.27
CA THR A 23 9.18 -5.24 0.64
C THR A 23 9.40 -4.19 1.72
N GLN A 24 10.56 -4.24 2.38
CA GLN A 24 11.01 -3.19 3.30
C GLN A 24 11.36 -1.91 2.55
N ALA A 25 11.43 -0.78 3.26
CA ALA A 25 12.00 0.44 2.70
C ALA A 25 13.45 0.17 2.25
N PRO A 26 13.85 0.60 1.04
CA PRO A 26 15.21 0.44 0.59
C PRO A 26 16.19 1.15 1.52
N LEU A 27 17.26 0.44 1.89
CA LEU A 27 18.37 0.95 2.70
C LEU A 27 19.51 1.39 1.78
N PRO A 28 20.50 2.18 2.24
CA PRO A 28 21.56 2.68 1.38
C PRO A 28 22.33 1.60 0.64
N HIS A 29 22.49 0.44 1.29
CA HIS A 29 23.19 -0.72 0.75
C HIS A 29 22.29 -1.70 -0.02
N THR A 30 20.96 -1.50 -0.03
CA THR A 30 20.00 -2.36 -0.76
C THR A 30 19.27 -1.65 -1.91
N THR A 31 19.53 -0.36 -2.12
CA THR A 31 18.87 0.42 -3.18
C THR A 31 19.13 -0.16 -4.58
N SER A 32 20.33 -0.67 -4.85
CA SER A 32 20.65 -1.31 -6.13
C SER A 32 19.78 -2.54 -6.38
N GLN A 33 19.67 -3.42 -5.39
CA GLN A 33 18.84 -4.63 -5.44
C GLN A 33 17.36 -4.29 -5.61
N PHE A 34 16.88 -3.22 -4.95
CA PHE A 34 15.52 -2.75 -5.11
C PHE A 34 15.21 -2.34 -6.55
N TRP A 35 16.06 -1.51 -7.17
CA TRP A 35 15.88 -1.11 -8.57
C TRP A 35 16.03 -2.28 -9.54
N LYS A 36 16.98 -3.20 -9.30
CA LYS A 36 17.13 -4.44 -10.07
C LYS A 36 15.84 -5.27 -10.02
N MET A 37 15.26 -5.45 -8.83
CA MET A 37 13.99 -6.17 -8.65
C MET A 37 12.84 -5.49 -9.42
N LEU A 38 12.67 -4.17 -9.30
CA LEU A 38 11.63 -3.44 -10.06
C LEU A 38 11.76 -3.65 -11.56
N TRP A 39 12.99 -3.62 -12.07
CA TRP A 39 13.27 -3.83 -13.47
C TRP A 39 13.00 -5.27 -13.93
N GLN A 40 13.52 -6.26 -13.19
CA GLN A 40 13.37 -7.68 -13.49
C GLN A 40 11.90 -8.11 -13.48
N GLU A 41 11.16 -7.66 -12.47
CA GLU A 41 9.74 -7.99 -12.29
C GLU A 41 8.80 -7.08 -13.09
N LYS A 42 9.36 -6.18 -13.90
CA LYS A 42 8.63 -5.29 -14.81
C LYS A 42 7.58 -4.46 -14.09
N CYS A 43 7.91 -3.98 -12.90
CA CYS A 43 7.04 -3.16 -12.08
C CYS A 43 6.85 -1.79 -12.72
N LEU A 44 5.60 -1.34 -12.81
CA LEU A 44 5.23 0.00 -13.28
C LEU A 44 4.79 0.93 -12.14
N VAL A 45 4.37 0.36 -11.01
CA VAL A 45 3.88 1.12 -9.85
C VAL A 45 4.59 0.69 -8.58
N VAL A 46 5.11 1.67 -7.86
CA VAL A 46 5.69 1.55 -6.50
C VAL A 46 4.85 2.39 -5.55
N VAL A 47 4.59 1.85 -4.37
CA VAL A 47 3.77 2.48 -3.33
C VAL A 47 4.57 2.55 -2.04
N SER A 48 4.78 3.77 -1.54
CA SER A 48 5.37 4.03 -0.24
C SER A 48 4.29 4.35 0.79
N MET A 49 4.28 3.60 1.89
CA MET A 49 3.37 3.79 3.03
C MET A 49 4.05 4.48 4.22
N ILE A 50 5.21 5.09 4.01
CA ILE A 50 5.95 5.87 5.01
C ILE A 50 5.91 7.35 4.66
N GLN A 51 5.81 8.19 5.69
CA GLN A 51 6.00 9.62 5.50
C GLN A 51 7.45 9.87 5.14
N MET A 52 7.67 10.72 4.13
CA MET A 52 9.02 11.07 3.67
C MET A 52 9.80 11.89 4.71
N PHE A 53 9.17 12.37 5.77
CA PHE A 53 9.81 13.15 6.82
C PHE A 53 9.48 12.54 8.18
N ASP A 54 10.48 12.40 9.04
CA ASP A 54 10.24 12.06 10.45
C ASP A 54 9.75 13.29 11.24
N VAL A 55 9.43 13.10 12.53
CA VAL A 55 8.95 14.17 13.42
C VAL A 55 9.99 15.30 13.59
N THR A 56 11.26 15.02 13.28
CA THR A 56 12.37 15.97 13.33
C THR A 56 12.65 16.65 11.98
N GLY A 57 11.88 16.33 10.94
CA GLY A 57 12.05 16.86 9.59
C GLY A 57 13.14 16.17 8.77
N ALA A 58 13.73 15.07 9.26
CA ALA A 58 14.71 14.30 8.51
C ALA A 58 14.03 13.50 7.41
N GLU A 59 14.58 13.54 6.21
CA GLU A 59 14.06 12.85 5.04
C GLU A 59 14.26 11.33 5.19
N VAL A 60 13.16 10.59 5.33
CA VAL A 60 13.13 9.11 5.42
C VAL A 60 13.11 8.49 4.03
N ASN A 61 12.86 9.30 2.98
CA ASN A 61 12.74 8.78 1.62
C ASN A 61 14.10 8.59 0.95
N MET A 62 14.67 7.40 1.09
CA MET A 62 15.86 7.00 0.33
C MET A 62 15.64 6.80 -1.17
N LEU A 63 14.39 6.75 -1.61
CA LEU A 63 14.01 6.69 -3.02
C LEU A 63 13.77 8.08 -3.62
N SER A 64 13.90 9.17 -2.83
CA SER A 64 13.96 10.50 -3.42
C SER A 64 15.27 10.62 -4.20
N CYS A 65 15.23 10.17 -5.45
CA CYS A 65 16.13 10.69 -6.45
C CYS A 65 15.96 12.20 -6.37
N LYS A 66 16.98 12.91 -5.87
CA LYS A 66 17.05 14.37 -5.95
C LYS A 66 16.61 14.80 -7.35
N LYS A 67 16.15 16.04 -7.53
CA LYS A 67 15.72 16.59 -8.84
C LYS A 67 16.69 16.32 -10.02
N SER A 68 17.92 15.90 -9.76
CA SER A 68 18.98 15.48 -10.69
C SER A 68 19.02 13.98 -11.08
N GLY A 69 18.08 13.13 -10.66
CA GLY A 69 18.08 11.69 -11.00
C GLY A 69 19.02 10.84 -10.14
N TYR A 70 18.89 9.51 -10.24
CA TYR A 70 19.78 8.52 -9.60
C TYR A 70 20.40 7.64 -10.67
N SER A 71 21.71 7.42 -10.61
CA SER A 71 22.41 6.58 -11.55
C SER A 71 23.24 5.54 -10.79
N ASN A 72 23.12 4.28 -11.20
CA ASN A 72 23.98 3.18 -10.82
C ASN A 72 24.54 2.54 -12.11
N ARG A 73 25.54 1.65 -11.99
CA ARG A 73 26.27 1.03 -13.12
C ARG A 73 25.35 0.55 -14.27
N ASP A 74 24.16 0.06 -13.94
CA ASP A 74 23.23 -0.50 -14.92
C ASP A 74 21.90 0.26 -15.09
N ILE A 75 21.50 1.11 -14.13
CA ILE A 75 20.16 1.73 -14.08
C ILE A 75 20.31 3.24 -13.95
N ASN A 76 19.68 3.98 -14.87
CA ASN A 76 19.65 5.43 -14.86
C ASN A 76 18.20 5.90 -14.67
N LEU A 77 17.96 6.73 -13.65
CA LEU A 77 16.65 7.25 -13.28
C LEU A 77 16.57 8.73 -13.57
N ILE A 78 15.57 9.11 -14.36
CA ILE A 78 15.25 10.50 -14.68
C ILE A 78 13.92 10.82 -14.01
N HIS A 79 13.88 11.85 -13.15
CA HIS A 79 12.63 12.27 -12.53
C HIS A 79 11.88 13.22 -13.48
N CYS A 80 10.68 12.82 -13.87
CA CYS A 80 9.93 13.46 -14.96
C CYS A 80 8.77 14.33 -14.47
N GLY A 81 8.49 14.31 -13.17
CA GLY A 81 7.54 15.25 -12.59
C GLY A 81 6.96 14.78 -11.27
N THR A 82 6.48 15.77 -10.52
CA THR A 82 5.71 15.58 -9.29
C THR A 82 4.33 16.17 -9.50
N ARG A 83 3.28 15.40 -9.24
CA ARG A 83 1.93 15.94 -9.01
C ARG A 83 1.62 15.70 -7.53
N CYS A 84 0.71 16.47 -6.93
CA CYS A 84 0.35 16.30 -5.52
C CYS A 84 0.23 14.79 -5.18
N VAL A 85 1.07 14.27 -4.28
CA VAL A 85 1.11 12.87 -3.81
C VAL A 85 1.78 11.83 -4.75
N ARG A 86 2.32 12.21 -5.92
CA ARG A 86 2.89 11.27 -6.93
C ARG A 86 4.22 11.76 -7.50
N GLU A 87 5.19 10.87 -7.60
CA GLU A 87 6.47 11.06 -8.30
C GLU A 87 6.51 10.14 -9.53
N THR A 88 7.01 10.64 -10.65
CA THR A 88 7.11 9.87 -11.90
C THR A 88 8.56 9.83 -12.36
N TYR A 89 9.02 8.63 -12.74
CA TYR A 89 10.40 8.37 -13.14
C TYR A 89 10.45 7.65 -14.48
N ASP A 90 11.35 8.09 -15.35
CA ASP A 90 11.81 7.28 -16.48
C ASP A 90 13.03 6.48 -16.04
N VAL A 91 12.92 5.17 -16.18
CA VAL A 91 13.94 4.20 -15.81
C VAL A 91 14.57 3.67 -17.09
N ILE A 92 15.88 3.91 -17.24
CA ILE A 92 16.65 3.44 -18.38
C ILE A 92 17.62 2.36 -17.91
N HIS A 93 17.54 1.18 -18.50
CA HIS A 93 18.46 0.08 -18.23
C HIS A 93 18.86 -0.60 -19.54
N LYS A 94 20.18 -0.62 -19.80
CA LYS A 94 20.77 -1.22 -21.01
C LYS A 94 20.11 -0.78 -22.33
N GLY A 95 19.66 0.49 -22.40
CA GLY A 95 19.02 1.07 -23.57
C GLY A 95 17.51 0.83 -23.68
N GLU A 96 16.90 0.04 -22.80
CA GLU A 96 15.45 -0.04 -22.65
C GLU A 96 14.98 1.06 -21.69
N GLU A 97 13.90 1.75 -22.04
CA GLU A 97 13.27 2.80 -21.23
C GLU A 97 11.90 2.35 -20.74
N ARG A 98 11.57 2.65 -19.47
CA ARG A 98 10.29 2.32 -18.83
C ARG A 98 9.83 3.44 -17.92
N LEU A 99 8.55 3.79 -18.02
CA LEU A 99 7.89 4.70 -17.10
C LEU A 99 7.53 3.98 -15.79
N LEU A 100 7.94 4.56 -14.67
CA LEU A 100 7.63 4.08 -13.32
C LEU A 100 6.93 5.17 -12.51
N LEU A 101 5.80 4.82 -11.91
CA LEU A 101 5.05 5.71 -11.02
C LEU A 101 5.29 5.33 -9.56
N HIS A 102 5.74 6.29 -8.77
CA HIS A 102 5.94 6.17 -7.33
C HIS A 102 4.87 6.97 -6.58
N LEU A 103 3.99 6.26 -5.88
CA LEU A 103 2.89 6.82 -5.11
C LEU A 103 3.26 6.83 -3.63
N CYS A 104 3.17 7.98 -2.97
CA CYS A 104 3.54 8.11 -1.55
C CYS A 104 2.33 8.48 -0.70
N TYR A 105 2.00 7.66 0.30
CA TYR A 105 0.87 7.92 1.20
C TYR A 105 1.31 8.64 2.49
N PHE A 106 0.80 9.86 2.69
CA PHE A 106 1.20 10.72 3.82
C PHE A 106 0.13 10.85 4.91
N SER A 107 -1.12 10.53 4.60
CA SER A 107 -2.28 10.76 5.48
C SER A 107 -2.48 9.66 6.54
N TRP A 108 -1.45 8.85 6.82
CA TRP A 108 -1.52 7.81 7.85
C TRP A 108 -1.65 8.39 9.25
N GLY A 109 -0.95 9.50 9.52
CA GLY A 109 -0.83 10.06 10.88
C GLY A 109 0.18 9.31 11.75
N TYR A 110 0.24 9.67 13.03
CA TYR A 110 1.22 9.16 14.01
C TYR A 110 0.75 7.93 14.79
N ARG A 111 -0.50 7.49 14.59
CA ARG A 111 -1.13 6.37 15.30
C ARG A 111 -1.00 5.06 14.52
N GLY A 112 -1.47 3.96 15.10
CA GLY A 112 -1.38 2.62 14.50
C GLY A 112 -2.14 2.44 13.18
N THR A 113 -3.13 3.28 12.90
CA THR A 113 -4.04 3.20 11.74
C THR A 113 -4.27 4.58 11.09
N PRO A 114 -4.70 4.64 9.81
CA PRO A 114 -5.06 5.90 9.15
C PRO A 114 -6.17 6.67 9.88
N LYS A 115 -6.04 8.02 9.95
CA LYS A 115 -7.03 8.89 10.61
C LYS A 115 -8.37 8.99 9.86
N LYS A 116 -8.32 8.94 8.54
CA LYS A 116 -9.49 9.04 7.65
C LYS A 116 -9.50 7.83 6.72
N PRO A 117 -10.41 6.86 6.90
CA PRO A 117 -10.45 5.68 6.04
C PRO A 117 -10.70 6.05 4.57
N THR A 118 -11.46 7.11 4.32
CA THR A 118 -11.69 7.68 2.98
C THR A 118 -10.43 7.89 2.16
N GLU A 119 -9.38 8.43 2.79
CA GLU A 119 -8.15 8.77 2.10
C GLU A 119 -7.40 7.52 1.65
N VAL A 120 -7.37 6.47 2.48
CA VAL A 120 -6.72 5.21 2.11
C VAL A 120 -7.55 4.44 1.07
N LEU A 121 -8.88 4.50 1.15
CA LEU A 121 -9.77 3.90 0.14
C LEU A 121 -9.58 4.57 -1.23
N ASN A 122 -9.56 5.91 -1.28
CA ASN A 122 -9.27 6.66 -2.49
C ASN A 122 -7.88 6.36 -3.03
N PHE A 123 -6.88 6.25 -2.14
CA PHE A 123 -5.53 5.92 -2.52
C PHE A 123 -5.40 4.51 -3.14
N ILE A 124 -6.12 3.51 -2.60
CA ILE A 124 -6.19 2.16 -3.20
C ILE A 124 -6.81 2.22 -4.60
N THR A 125 -7.90 2.99 -4.78
CA THR A 125 -8.50 3.21 -6.10
C THR A 125 -7.49 3.83 -7.07
N ASP A 126 -6.74 4.84 -6.63
CA ASP A 126 -5.69 5.48 -7.42
C ASP A 126 -4.57 4.51 -7.79
N ILE A 127 -4.08 3.68 -6.87
CA ILE A 127 -3.03 2.67 -7.14
C ILE A 127 -3.48 1.75 -8.28
N ASN A 128 -4.69 1.20 -8.16
CA ASN A 128 -5.23 0.27 -9.14
C ASN A 128 -5.47 0.94 -10.50
N TYR A 129 -6.08 2.13 -10.51
CA TYR A 129 -6.36 2.88 -11.73
C TYR A 129 -5.06 3.21 -12.49
N ASN A 130 -4.05 3.74 -11.80
CA ASN A 130 -2.79 4.10 -12.46
C ASN A 130 -2.03 2.86 -12.93
N ARG A 131 -2.06 1.74 -12.19
CA ARG A 131 -1.48 0.49 -12.67
C ARG A 131 -2.12 0.05 -13.98
N GLU A 132 -3.45 0.00 -14.03
CA GLU A 132 -4.19 -0.40 -15.23
C GLU A 132 -3.91 0.55 -16.41
N LEU A 133 -3.81 1.85 -16.16
CA LEU A 133 -3.46 2.85 -17.16
C LEU A 133 -2.04 2.62 -17.72
N LEU A 134 -1.05 2.43 -16.85
CA LEU A 134 0.35 2.23 -17.26
C LEU A 134 0.54 0.90 -18.00
N ILE A 135 -0.16 -0.17 -17.58
CA ILE A 135 -0.15 -1.44 -18.32
C ILE A 135 -0.70 -1.25 -19.74
N LYS A 136 -1.78 -0.48 -19.92
CA LYS A 136 -2.36 -0.18 -21.24
C LYS A 136 -1.45 0.68 -22.11
N GLN A 137 -0.67 1.57 -21.51
CA GLN A 137 0.26 2.45 -22.20
C GLN A 137 1.59 1.77 -22.53
N ALA A 138 1.97 0.74 -21.77
CA ALA A 138 3.21 0.01 -21.99
C ALA A 138 3.18 -0.68 -23.37
N VAL A 139 4.20 -0.42 -24.17
CA VAL A 139 4.32 -1.01 -25.52
C VAL A 139 4.75 -2.47 -25.38
N GLY A 140 3.84 -3.40 -25.71
CA GLY A 140 4.10 -4.82 -25.85
C GLY A 140 3.54 -5.71 -24.72
N ASP A 141 3.24 -6.96 -25.07
CA ASP A 141 2.52 -7.95 -24.23
C ASP A 141 3.26 -8.39 -22.93
N LYS A 142 4.38 -7.75 -22.60
CA LYS A 142 5.29 -8.18 -21.54
C LYS A 142 4.89 -7.67 -20.14
N PHE A 143 3.93 -6.74 -20.04
CA PHE A 143 3.59 -6.03 -18.79
C PHE A 143 2.18 -6.32 -18.24
N TYR A 144 1.38 -7.20 -18.85
CA TYR A 144 0.01 -7.51 -18.38
C TYR A 144 -0.07 -7.97 -16.93
N SER A 145 1.02 -8.53 -16.39
CA SER A 145 1.13 -8.97 -15.01
C SER A 145 2.06 -8.08 -14.15
N SER A 146 2.32 -6.83 -14.56
CA SER A 146 3.19 -5.90 -13.82
C SER A 146 2.72 -5.79 -12.37
N PRO A 147 3.51 -6.20 -11.37
CA PRO A 147 3.07 -6.15 -9.99
C PRO A 147 3.14 -4.74 -9.40
N ILE A 148 2.40 -4.54 -8.32
CA ILE A 148 2.48 -3.34 -7.50
C ILE A 148 3.50 -3.62 -6.39
N VAL A 149 4.57 -2.83 -6.34
CA VAL A 149 5.52 -2.93 -5.23
C VAL A 149 5.03 -2.05 -4.09
N ILE A 150 4.81 -2.61 -2.91
CA ILE A 150 4.34 -1.86 -1.74
C ILE A 150 5.37 -1.99 -0.63
N HIS A 151 5.88 -0.85 -0.15
CA HIS A 151 6.81 -0.82 0.97
C HIS A 151 6.34 0.11 2.09
N CYS A 152 6.74 -0.26 3.31
CA CYS A 152 6.66 0.60 4.48
C CYS A 152 8.05 0.62 5.14
N LEU A 153 8.18 0.72 6.47
CA LEU A 153 9.50 0.59 7.12
C LEU A 153 10.05 -0.84 6.96
N ALA A 154 9.44 -1.83 7.62
CA ALA A 154 9.87 -3.23 7.56
C ALA A 154 9.16 -4.07 6.47
N GLY A 155 8.29 -3.45 5.68
CA GLY A 155 7.49 -4.17 4.68
C GLY A 155 6.47 -5.15 5.27
N THR A 156 6.00 -4.93 6.49
CA THR A 156 5.06 -5.82 7.19
C THR A 156 3.73 -5.10 7.40
N ALA A 157 3.62 -4.32 8.47
CA ALA A 157 2.37 -3.83 9.02
C ALA A 157 1.51 -3.00 8.03
N ARG A 158 2.02 -1.84 7.57
CA ARG A 158 1.23 -0.92 6.72
C ARG A 158 1.02 -1.48 5.31
N SER A 159 2.06 -2.07 4.74
CA SER A 159 1.99 -2.69 3.42
C SER A 159 0.98 -3.85 3.39
N ALA A 160 1.01 -4.73 4.40
CA ALA A 160 0.06 -5.83 4.51
C ALA A 160 -1.37 -5.32 4.71
N MET A 161 -1.58 -4.24 5.49
CA MET A 161 -2.90 -3.65 5.68
C MET A 161 -3.50 -3.15 4.37
N VAL A 162 -2.75 -2.34 3.59
CA VAL A 162 -3.23 -1.83 2.30
C VAL A 162 -3.48 -2.96 1.30
N THR A 163 -2.62 -3.97 1.29
CA THR A 163 -2.77 -5.15 0.43
C THR A 163 -4.01 -5.95 0.81
N ALA A 164 -4.22 -6.23 2.10
CA ALA A 164 -5.40 -6.91 2.60
C ALA A 164 -6.68 -6.16 2.25
N LEU A 165 -6.66 -4.84 2.45
CA LEU A 165 -7.79 -3.97 2.14
C LEU A 165 -8.11 -4.06 0.64
N ASP A 166 -7.15 -3.88 -0.26
CA ASP A 166 -7.40 -3.99 -1.71
C ASP A 166 -7.97 -5.36 -2.12
N ILE A 167 -7.46 -6.47 -1.55
CA ILE A 167 -8.00 -7.81 -1.79
C ILE A 167 -9.47 -7.90 -1.34
N CYS A 168 -9.78 -7.39 -0.15
CA CYS A 168 -11.12 -7.36 0.39
C CYS A 168 -12.08 -6.54 -0.48
N LEU A 169 -11.67 -5.33 -0.90
CA LEU A 169 -12.50 -4.46 -1.73
C LEU A 169 -12.78 -5.09 -3.10
N ARG A 170 -11.75 -5.65 -3.76
CA ARG A 170 -11.91 -6.33 -5.06
C ARG A 170 -12.82 -7.56 -4.97
N LYS A 171 -12.75 -8.33 -3.87
CA LYS A 171 -13.66 -9.45 -3.60
C LYS A 171 -15.09 -8.96 -3.41
N LEU A 172 -15.27 -7.87 -2.65
CA LEU A 172 -16.58 -7.28 -2.41
C LEU A 172 -17.23 -6.77 -3.71
N ASP A 173 -16.49 -6.05 -4.55
CA ASP A 173 -16.96 -5.55 -5.85
C ASP A 173 -17.39 -6.67 -6.80
N ASP A 174 -16.60 -7.73 -6.87
CA ASP A 174 -16.89 -8.87 -7.73
C ASP A 174 -18.10 -9.67 -7.23
N THR A 175 -18.22 -9.88 -5.92
CA THR A 175 -19.32 -10.65 -5.32
C THR A 175 -20.64 -9.87 -5.29
N ALA A 176 -20.60 -8.54 -5.12
CA ALA A 176 -21.78 -7.68 -5.21
C ALA A 176 -22.53 -7.82 -6.53
N ARG A 177 -21.84 -8.16 -7.62
CA ARG A 177 -22.41 -8.37 -8.96
C ARG A 177 -22.91 -9.80 -9.20
N ARG A 178 -22.73 -10.70 -8.24
CA ARG A 178 -23.09 -12.11 -8.34
C ARG A 178 -24.36 -12.41 -7.55
N LYS A 179 -24.95 -13.58 -7.80
CA LYS A 179 -26.16 -14.06 -7.12
C LYS A 179 -26.00 -14.19 -5.60
N CYS A 180 -24.77 -14.36 -5.10
CA CYS A 180 -24.50 -14.46 -3.66
C CYS A 180 -24.58 -13.11 -2.92
N GLY A 181 -24.59 -11.98 -3.65
CA GLY A 181 -24.50 -10.66 -3.05
C GLY A 181 -23.08 -10.32 -2.56
N PRO A 182 -22.89 -9.10 -2.01
CA PRO A 182 -21.60 -8.62 -1.51
C PRO A 182 -21.08 -9.51 -0.39
N PHE A 183 -19.89 -10.08 -0.57
CA PHE A 183 -19.29 -11.01 0.37
C PHE A 183 -17.79 -10.78 0.49
N VAL A 184 -17.31 -10.74 1.74
CA VAL A 184 -15.90 -10.57 2.06
C VAL A 184 -15.58 -11.33 3.33
N ASP A 185 -14.39 -11.92 3.38
CA ASP A 185 -13.87 -12.63 4.54
C ASP A 185 -12.52 -12.02 4.87
N VAL A 186 -12.51 -11.12 5.84
CA VAL A 186 -11.31 -10.38 6.24
C VAL A 186 -10.33 -11.31 6.98
N GLU A 187 -10.84 -12.28 7.73
CA GLU A 187 -10.03 -13.24 8.47
C GLU A 187 -9.23 -14.11 7.52
N ASP A 188 -9.87 -14.72 6.52
CA ASP A 188 -9.20 -15.55 5.52
C ASP A 188 -8.10 -14.76 4.77
N VAL A 189 -8.39 -13.53 4.35
CA VAL A 189 -7.42 -12.68 3.64
C VAL A 189 -6.21 -12.39 4.53
N VAL A 190 -6.44 -12.03 5.79
CA VAL A 190 -5.36 -11.69 6.73
C VAL A 190 -4.57 -12.92 7.15
N LEU A 191 -5.21 -14.06 7.39
CA LEU A 191 -4.54 -15.33 7.70
C LEU A 191 -3.59 -15.73 6.57
N ARG A 192 -4.05 -15.66 5.32
CA ARG A 192 -3.20 -15.95 4.15
C ARG A 192 -2.02 -14.99 4.06
N LEU A 193 -2.23 -13.68 4.28
CA LEU A 193 -1.13 -12.71 4.31
C LEU A 193 -0.14 -12.95 5.46
N ARG A 194 -0.62 -13.36 6.64
CA ARG A 194 0.20 -13.61 7.83
C ARG A 194 1.16 -14.78 7.69
N THR A 195 0.95 -15.67 6.71
CA THR A 195 1.95 -16.68 6.34
C THR A 195 3.26 -16.06 5.86
N GLN A 196 3.25 -14.79 5.43
CA GLN A 196 4.41 -14.09 4.89
C GLN A 196 4.71 -12.75 5.59
N ARG A 197 3.68 -12.07 6.13
CA ARG A 197 3.78 -10.70 6.66
C ARG A 197 2.94 -10.48 7.92
N ALA A 198 3.57 -10.03 8.99
CA ALA A 198 2.87 -9.73 10.24
C ALA A 198 2.01 -8.45 10.14
N MET A 199 0.86 -8.48 10.82
CA MET A 199 -0.08 -7.35 10.94
C MET A 199 -0.44 -7.14 12.42
N LYS A 200 -0.61 -5.88 12.83
CA LYS A 200 -0.96 -5.55 14.22
C LYS A 200 -2.49 -5.60 14.46
N PRO A 201 -2.96 -5.86 15.69
CA PRO A 201 -4.39 -5.97 15.99
C PRO A 201 -5.20 -4.73 15.62
N GLU A 202 -4.66 -3.53 15.84
CA GLU A 202 -5.35 -2.28 15.49
C GLU A 202 -5.55 -2.13 13.97
N GLN A 203 -4.63 -2.65 13.16
CA GLN A 203 -4.75 -2.65 11.70
C GLN A 203 -5.77 -3.67 11.23
N TYR A 204 -5.85 -4.82 11.92
CA TYR A 204 -6.87 -5.83 11.66
C TYR A 204 -8.28 -5.26 11.88
N LEU A 205 -8.51 -4.62 13.03
CA LEU A 205 -9.77 -3.93 13.32
C LEU A 205 -10.07 -2.84 12.28
N PHE A 206 -9.06 -2.05 11.89
CA PHE A 206 -9.24 -1.01 10.88
C PHE A 206 -9.69 -1.56 9.53
N ILE A 207 -9.19 -2.73 9.09
CA ILE A 207 -9.63 -3.33 7.82
C ILE A 207 -11.12 -3.64 7.87
N HIS A 208 -11.64 -4.22 8.95
CA HIS A 208 -13.07 -4.49 9.09
C HIS A 208 -13.91 -3.21 8.96
N LEU A 209 -13.53 -2.16 9.69
CA LEU A 209 -14.25 -0.87 9.67
C LEU A 209 -14.17 -0.20 8.29
N ALA A 210 -12.99 -0.22 7.65
CA ALA A 210 -12.79 0.39 6.34
C ALA A 210 -13.52 -0.36 5.21
N VAL A 211 -13.58 -1.69 5.27
CA VAL A 211 -14.36 -2.51 4.33
C VAL A 211 -15.85 -2.20 4.46
N PHE A 212 -16.34 -2.04 5.70
CA PHE A 212 -17.74 -1.71 5.94
C PHE A 212 -18.09 -0.30 5.44
N GLU A 213 -17.24 0.70 5.73
CA GLU A 213 -17.39 2.05 5.17
C GLU A 213 -17.39 2.03 3.64
N TYR A 214 -16.51 1.24 3.03
CA TYR A 214 -16.48 1.09 1.57
C TYR A 214 -17.77 0.47 1.02
N ALA A 215 -18.28 -0.59 1.67
CA ALA A 215 -19.50 -1.27 1.26
C ALA A 215 -20.71 -0.31 1.21
N VAL A 216 -20.83 0.57 2.21
CA VAL A 216 -21.87 1.60 2.24
C VAL A 216 -21.68 2.62 1.13
N ARG A 217 -20.44 3.09 0.91
CA ARG A 217 -20.14 4.05 -0.18
C ARG A 217 -20.44 3.49 -1.57
N GLN A 218 -20.30 2.18 -1.77
CA GLN A 218 -20.67 1.51 -3.02
C GLN A 218 -22.18 1.20 -3.12
N GLY A 219 -22.96 1.45 -2.06
CA GLY A 219 -24.38 1.11 -2.00
C GLY A 219 -24.64 -0.40 -1.87
N TYR A 220 -23.63 -1.18 -1.44
CA TYR A 220 -23.78 -2.62 -1.20
C TYR A 220 -24.50 -2.91 0.13
N ILE A 221 -24.41 -1.98 1.06
CA ILE A 221 -25.08 -2.02 2.37
C ILE A 221 -25.92 -0.74 2.50
N PRO A 222 -27.21 -0.84 2.83
CA PRO A 222 -28.06 0.32 3.10
C PRO A 222 -27.57 1.15 4.31
N ASP A 223 -27.81 2.46 4.25
CA ASP A 223 -27.46 3.39 5.32
C ASP A 223 -28.14 3.04 6.66
N GLU A 224 -29.30 2.38 6.63
CA GLU A 224 -30.03 1.93 7.82
C GLU A 224 -29.24 0.87 8.59
N ILE A 225 -28.74 -0.16 7.89
CA ILE A 225 -27.90 -1.21 8.50
C ILE A 225 -26.61 -0.60 9.03
N TYR A 226 -26.05 0.40 8.34
CA TYR A 226 -24.86 1.10 8.81
C TYR A 226 -25.08 1.86 10.12
N LYS A 227 -26.26 2.47 10.30
CA LYS A 227 -26.63 3.20 11.52
C LYS A 227 -26.90 2.29 12.71
N GLU A 228 -27.19 1.01 12.48
CA GLU A 228 -27.39 0.02 13.56
C GLU A 228 -26.09 -0.45 14.20
N ILE A 229 -24.92 -0.13 13.63
CA ILE A 229 -23.63 -0.46 14.24
C ILE A 229 -23.40 0.42 15.47
N ASP A 230 -23.42 -0.22 16.64
CA ASP A 230 -23.04 0.37 17.90
C ASP A 230 -21.60 -0.05 18.29
N LEU A 231 -20.71 0.94 18.35
CA LEU A 231 -19.33 0.78 18.82
C LEU A 231 -19.11 1.47 20.18
N GLU A 232 -20.19 1.87 20.86
CA GLU A 232 -20.12 2.44 22.21
C GLU A 232 -19.51 1.42 23.18
N GLY A 233 -18.68 1.90 24.11
CA GLY A 233 -18.01 1.04 25.11
C GLY A 233 -16.84 0.19 24.60
N PHE A 234 -16.53 0.16 23.30
CA PHE A 234 -15.35 -0.57 22.79
C PHE A 234 -14.00 0.12 23.11
N PHE A 235 -14.01 1.42 23.38
CA PHE A 235 -12.79 2.18 23.68
C PHE A 235 -12.64 2.39 25.19
N TYR A 236 -11.51 1.95 25.73
CA TYR A 236 -11.20 2.14 27.15
C TYR A 236 -11.02 3.63 27.47
N GLU A 237 -11.86 4.13 28.39
CA GLU A 237 -11.71 5.45 28.97
C GLU A 237 -10.97 5.34 30.31
N LYS A 238 -9.76 5.91 30.37
CA LYS A 238 -9.02 5.97 31.63
C LYS A 238 -9.76 6.93 32.56
N LYS A 239 -10.43 6.40 33.59
CA LYS A 239 -10.94 7.23 34.71
C LYS A 239 -9.77 8.04 35.26
N GLN A 240 -9.86 9.37 35.17
CA GLN A 240 -8.93 10.24 35.89
C GLN A 240 -9.10 9.90 37.37
N ARG A 241 -8.07 9.34 38.00
CA ARG A 241 -8.04 9.26 39.46
C ARG A 241 -8.00 10.71 39.93
N GLU A 242 -9.11 11.19 40.47
CA GLU A 242 -9.13 12.44 41.22
C GLU A 242 -8.00 12.35 42.26
N GLU A 243 -7.02 13.23 42.15
CA GLU A 243 -6.05 13.51 43.21
C GLU A 243 -6.78 14.19 44.38
N SER A 244 -7.72 13.47 44.98
CA SER A 244 -8.38 13.83 46.22
C SER A 244 -7.87 12.90 47.31
N GLN A 245 -6.83 13.37 48.02
CA GLN A 245 -6.20 12.91 49.28
C GLN A 245 -4.68 12.89 49.07
N LYS A 246 -3.89 13.85 49.57
CA LYS A 246 -3.83 14.33 50.96
C LYS A 246 -3.38 15.80 51.01
N LYS A 247 -4.23 16.64 51.60
CA LYS A 247 -3.78 17.76 52.45
C LYS A 247 -3.32 17.20 53.78
#